data_AF-A0A951UT83-F1
#
_entry.id   AF-A0A951UT83-F1
#
_cell.length_a   1.000
_cell.length_b   1.000
_cell.length_c   1.000
_cell.angle_alpha   90.00
_cell.angle_beta   90.00
_cell.angle_gamma   90.00
#
_symmetry.space_group_name_H-M   'P 1'
#
loop_
_entity.id
_entity.type
_entity.pdbx_description
1 polymer ?
#
loop_
_entity_poly.entity_id
_entity_poly.type
_entity_poly.pdbx_seq_one_letter_code
_entity_poly.pdbx_strand_id
1 'polypeptide(L)'
;MCIFIQNRLLGRHTKRPAHIHFKLSAAGFTPLITQIYPENDPYLDSDTSFAVMSSTIMKLQKHDAYDGKKAFYTTEFNFILSRAVEETEVIHIL
;
A
#
# COMPACT_ATOMS: atom_id res chain seq x y z
N MET A 1 -16.44 -6.11 4.55
CA MET A 1 -17.69 -6.72 4.03
C MET A 1 -18.75 -5.68 3.58
N CYS A 2 -18.88 -4.48 4.20
CA CYS A 2 -19.93 -3.50 3.79
C CYS A 2 -19.66 -2.68 2.51
N ILE A 3 -18.41 -2.39 2.15
CA ILE A 3 -18.11 -1.47 1.04
C ILE A 3 -18.59 -1.98 -0.32
N PHE A 4 -18.53 -3.30 -0.56
CA PHE A 4 -18.89 -3.87 -1.86
C PHE A 4 -20.39 -3.78 -2.16
N ILE A 5 -21.22 -4.07 -1.16
CA ILE A 5 -22.69 -3.98 -1.29
C ILE A 5 -23.10 -2.51 -1.40
N GLN A 6 -22.54 -1.64 -0.56
CA GLN A 6 -22.79 -0.20 -0.62
C GLN A 6 -22.44 0.40 -1.99
N ASN A 7 -21.28 0.09 -2.54
CA ASN A 7 -20.88 0.60 -3.85
C ASN A 7 -21.85 0.19 -4.96
N ARG A 8 -22.31 -1.07 -4.97
CA ARG A 8 -23.31 -1.52 -5.95
C ARG A 8 -24.64 -0.78 -5.82
N LEU A 9 -25.14 -0.61 -4.60
CA LEU A 9 -26.39 0.12 -4.35
C LEU A 9 -26.30 1.60 -4.75
N LEU A 10 -25.11 2.19 -4.66
CA LEU A 10 -24.83 3.57 -5.05
C LEU A 10 -24.42 3.71 -6.53
N GLY A 11 -24.49 2.64 -7.33
CA GLY A 11 -24.10 2.67 -8.75
C GLY A 11 -22.60 2.87 -8.99
N ARG A 12 -21.76 2.64 -7.99
CA ARG A 12 -20.29 2.74 -8.07
C ARG A 12 -19.69 1.39 -8.45
N HIS A 13 -18.57 1.41 -9.17
CA HIS A 13 -17.81 0.18 -9.41
C HIS A 13 -17.23 -0.37 -8.11
N THR A 14 -16.79 -1.63 -8.13
CA THR A 14 -16.23 -2.33 -6.96
C THR A 14 -14.78 -2.76 -7.19
N LYS A 15 -14.08 -2.02 -8.05
CA LYS A 15 -12.71 -2.35 -8.46
C LYS A 15 -11.72 -1.65 -7.54
N ARG A 16 -10.57 -2.29 -7.36
CA ARG A 16 -9.40 -1.73 -6.71
C ARG A 16 -8.25 -1.83 -7.71
N PRO A 17 -7.34 -0.85 -7.76
CA PRO A 17 -6.13 -0.99 -8.56
C PRO A 17 -5.32 -2.19 -8.11
N ALA A 18 -4.51 -2.76 -8.99
CA ALA A 18 -3.50 -3.75 -8.62
C ALA A 18 -2.64 -3.20 -7.48
N HIS A 19 -2.37 -4.02 -6.46
CA HIS A 19 -1.59 -3.59 -5.30
C HIS A 19 -0.89 -4.75 -4.62
N ILE A 20 0.14 -4.43 -3.86
CA ILE A 20 0.90 -5.36 -3.03
C ILE A 20 0.80 -4.88 -1.59
N HIS A 21 0.36 -5.74 -0.68
CA HIS A 21 0.31 -5.46 0.75
C HIS A 21 1.67 -5.70 1.41
N PHE A 22 2.05 -4.80 2.31
CA PHE A 22 3.24 -4.89 3.14
C PHE A 22 2.87 -4.80 4.61
N LYS A 23 3.49 -5.67 5.40
CA LYS A 23 3.57 -5.54 6.86
C LYS A 23 5.05 -5.56 7.23
N LEU A 24 5.56 -4.42 7.65
CA LEU A 24 6.96 -4.21 7.99
C LEU A 24 7.10 -4.05 9.50
N SER A 25 8.12 -4.67 10.07
CA SER A 25 8.38 -4.60 11.51
C SER A 25 9.88 -4.66 11.76
N ALA A 26 10.36 -3.83 12.68
CA ALA A 26 11.74 -3.76 13.12
C ALA A 26 11.78 -3.39 14.60
N ALA A 27 12.78 -3.89 15.33
CA ALA A 27 12.92 -3.60 16.76
C ALA A 27 13.13 -2.09 17.00
N GLY A 28 12.36 -1.52 17.94
CA GLY A 28 12.39 -0.08 18.25
C GLY A 28 11.64 0.82 17.26
N PHE A 29 10.84 0.24 16.35
CA PHE A 29 10.03 0.97 15.37
C PHE A 29 8.56 0.56 15.45
N THR A 30 7.67 1.50 15.13
CA THR A 30 6.24 1.23 14.98
C THR A 30 6.00 0.39 13.72
N PRO A 31 5.27 -0.74 13.80
CA PRO A 31 4.95 -1.55 12.63
C PRO A 31 4.22 -0.74 11.56
N LEU A 32 4.64 -0.90 10.31
CA LEU A 32 4.02 -0.24 9.16
C LEU A 32 3.20 -1.27 8.38
N ILE A 33 1.89 -1.05 8.32
CA ILE A 33 0.98 -1.77 7.42
C ILE A 33 0.63 -0.81 6.29
N THR A 34 1.01 -1.16 5.07
CA THR A 34 0.80 -0.31 3.90
C THR A 34 0.61 -1.16 2.64
N GLN A 35 0.35 -0.51 1.52
CA GLN A 35 0.23 -1.15 0.21
C GLN A 35 0.74 -0.18 -0.86
N ILE A 36 1.31 -0.72 -1.94
CA ILE A 36 1.82 0.08 -3.08
C ILE A 36 1.08 -0.26 -4.36
N TYR A 37 1.00 0.70 -5.29
CA TYR A 37 0.18 0.62 -6.50
C TYR A 37 1.00 0.98 -7.74
N PRO A 38 0.91 0.25 -8.86
CA PRO A 38 1.59 0.62 -10.09
C PRO A 38 0.93 1.86 -10.72
N GLU A 39 1.76 2.79 -11.22
CA GLU A 39 1.36 4.10 -11.78
C GLU A 39 0.37 4.03 -12.96
N ASN A 40 0.30 2.89 -13.66
CA ASN A 40 -0.49 2.73 -14.88
C ASN A 40 -1.80 1.96 -14.66
N ASP A 41 -2.22 1.74 -13.40
CA ASP A 41 -3.48 1.04 -13.15
C ASP A 41 -4.70 1.95 -13.40
N PRO A 42 -5.70 1.49 -14.18
CA PRO A 42 -6.86 2.31 -14.53
C PRO A 42 -7.75 2.71 -13.35
N TYR A 43 -7.60 2.07 -12.18
CA TYR A 43 -8.42 2.33 -11.00
C TYR A 43 -7.70 3.13 -9.90
N LEU A 44 -6.52 3.73 -10.17
CA LEU A 44 -5.79 4.54 -9.20
C LEU A 44 -6.63 5.67 -8.60
N ASP A 45 -7.25 6.48 -9.47
CA ASP A 45 -8.04 7.65 -9.04
C ASP A 45 -9.47 7.29 -8.58
N SER A 46 -9.82 6.00 -8.63
CA SER A 46 -11.17 5.52 -8.35
C SER A 46 -11.21 4.34 -7.39
N ASP A 47 -10.15 4.14 -6.60
CA ASP A 47 -10.09 3.04 -5.63
C ASP A 47 -11.29 3.06 -4.68
N THR A 48 -12.00 1.95 -4.67
CA THR A 48 -13.23 1.80 -3.90
C THR A 48 -13.01 1.67 -2.40
N SER A 49 -11.76 1.44 -1.97
CA SER A 49 -11.35 1.51 -0.57
C SER A 49 -10.78 2.85 -0.13
N PHE A 50 -10.61 3.80 -1.06
CA PHE A 50 -10.02 5.13 -0.80
C PHE A 50 -8.62 5.06 -0.16
N ALA A 51 -7.87 4.00 -0.44
CA ALA A 51 -6.62 3.71 0.25
C ALA A 51 -5.38 4.06 -0.59
N VAL A 52 -5.56 4.66 -1.76
CA VAL A 52 -4.48 5.16 -2.62
C VAL A 52 -4.01 6.51 -2.10
N MET A 53 -2.71 6.63 -1.83
CA MET A 53 -2.03 7.90 -1.56
C MET A 53 -0.94 8.12 -2.61
N SER A 54 -0.64 9.37 -2.97
CA SER A 54 0.38 9.68 -3.98
C SER A 54 1.76 9.09 -3.63
N SER A 55 2.11 9.07 -2.34
CA SER A 55 3.34 8.46 -1.82
C SER A 55 3.40 6.94 -1.94
N THR A 56 2.29 6.27 -2.27
CA THR A 56 2.20 4.81 -2.40
C THR A 56 2.17 4.33 -3.86
N ILE A 57 2.35 5.24 -4.82
CA ILE A 57 2.37 4.93 -6.25
C ILE A 57 3.81 4.62 -6.67
N MET A 58 4.00 3.50 -7.37
CA MET A 58 5.29 3.00 -7.84
C MET A 58 5.36 2.95 -9.36
N LYS A 59 6.57 3.16 -9.90
CA LYS A 59 6.87 3.01 -11.31
C LYS A 59 7.41 1.62 -11.60
N LEU A 60 6.79 0.91 -12.54
CA LEU A 60 7.27 -0.38 -13.01
C LEU A 60 8.23 -0.19 -14.18
N GLN A 61 9.45 -0.68 -14.03
CA GLN A 61 10.43 -0.77 -15.10
C GLN A 61 10.29 -2.12 -15.80
N LYS A 62 10.00 -2.10 -17.10
CA LYS A 62 9.93 -3.31 -17.91
C LYS A 62 11.32 -3.72 -18.34
N HIS A 63 11.60 -5.01 -18.23
CA HIS A 63 12.78 -5.67 -18.76
C HIS A 63 12.35 -6.68 -19.81
N ASP A 64 12.99 -6.62 -20.98
CA ASP A 64 12.73 -7.58 -22.04
C ASP A 64 13.34 -8.95 -21.71
N ALA A 65 12.95 -9.95 -22.49
CA ALA A 65 13.50 -11.29 -22.35
C ALA A 65 15.01 -11.29 -22.67
N TYR A 66 15.82 -11.86 -21.80
CA TYR A 66 17.27 -11.99 -21.97
C TYR A 66 17.75 -13.31 -21.36
N ASP A 67 18.71 -13.97 -22.01
CA ASP A 67 19.39 -15.16 -21.50
C ASP A 67 18.41 -16.26 -21.01
N GLY A 68 17.42 -16.59 -21.85
CA GLY A 68 16.39 -17.58 -21.53
C GLY A 68 15.34 -17.15 -20.50
N LYS A 69 15.46 -15.96 -19.90
CA LYS A 69 14.44 -15.39 -19.00
C LYS A 69 13.34 -14.69 -19.79
N LYS A 70 12.10 -14.86 -19.37
CA LYS A 70 10.95 -14.13 -19.90
C LYS A 70 11.02 -12.66 -19.48
N ALA A 71 10.34 -11.78 -20.22
CA ALA A 71 10.17 -10.39 -19.84
C ALA A 71 9.56 -10.27 -18.43
N PHE A 72 10.07 -9.32 -17.65
CA PHE A 72 9.68 -9.11 -16.26
C PHE A 72 9.64 -7.62 -15.93
N TYR A 73 9.11 -7.30 -14.75
CA TYR A 73 9.06 -5.92 -14.25
C TYR A 73 9.79 -5.80 -12.93
N THR A 74 10.48 -4.69 -12.71
CA THR A 74 11.10 -4.33 -11.42
C THR A 74 10.61 -2.97 -10.96
N THR A 75 10.78 -2.70 -9.69
CA THR A 75 10.52 -1.39 -9.08
C THR A 75 11.37 -1.27 -7.82
N GLU A 76 11.68 -0.04 -7.43
CA GLU A 76 12.31 0.28 -6.17
C GLU A 76 11.33 1.14 -5.37
N PHE A 77 11.07 0.74 -4.12
CA PHE A 77 10.17 1.46 -3.23
C PHE A 77 10.72 1.46 -1.82
N ASN A 78 10.92 2.64 -1.25
CA ASN A 78 11.56 2.83 0.05
C ASN A 78 10.51 3.04 1.14
N PHE A 79 10.65 2.32 2.26
CA PHE A 79 9.79 2.46 3.43
C PHE A 79 10.54 3.15 4.56
N ILE A 80 9.90 4.16 5.14
CA ILE A 80 10.41 4.87 6.33
C ILE A 80 9.56 4.45 7.51
N LEU A 81 10.17 3.86 8.54
CA LEU A 81 9.49 3.47 9.76
C LEU A 81 9.72 4.53 10.85
N SER A 82 8.65 4.90 11.54
CA SER A 82 8.72 5.76 12.72
C SER A 82 9.26 4.99 13.92
N ARG A 83 10.04 5.64 14.78
CA ARG A 83 10.44 5.07 16.07
C ARG A 83 9.21 4.76 16.91
N ALA A 84 9.25 3.65 17.64
CA ALA A 84 8.25 3.37 18.67
C ALA A 84 8.40 4.41 19.78
N VAL A 85 7.29 4.97 20.23
CA VAL A 85 7.27 5.86 21.41
C VAL A 85 7.29 4.95 22.64
N GLU A 86 8.21 5.19 23.58
CA GLU A 86 8.15 4.53 24.89
C GLU A 86 6.89 5.05 25.61
N GLU A 87 6.07 4.14 26.14
CA GLU A 87 4.92 4.52 26.95
C GLU A 87 5.40 5.29 28.19
N THR A 88 5.12 6.60 28.23
CA THR A 88 5.29 7.38 29.45
C THR A 88 4.24 6.90 30.45
N GLU A 89 4.65 6.18 31.50
CA GLU A 89 3.78 5.94 32.66
C GLU A 89 3.31 7.29 33.19
N VAL A 90 2.00 7.57 33.07
CA VAL A 90 1.38 8.67 33.77
C VAL A 90 1.33 8.27 35.24
N ILE A 91 2.32 8.73 36.01
CA ILE A 91 2.29 8.61 37.47
C ILE A 91 1.16 9.53 37.96
N HIS A 92 0.00 8.94 38.24
CA HIS A 92 -1.04 9.61 39.01
C HIS A 92 -0.52 9.77 40.45
N ILE A 93 0.00 10.95 40.77
CA ILE A 93 0.25 11.35 42.15
C ILE A 93 -1.12 11.70 42.76
N LEU A 94 -1.61 10.82 43.63
CA LEU A 94 -2.73 11.09 44.54
C LEU A 94 -2.28 11.97 45.71
#